data_AF-A0AAD6JYA2-F1
#
_entry.id   AF-A0AAD6JYA2-F1
#
_cell.length_a   1.000
_cell.length_b   1.000
_cell.length_c   1.000
_cell.angle_alpha   90.00
_cell.angle_beta   90.00
_cell.angle_gamma   90.00
#
_symmetry.space_group_name_H-M   'P 1'
#
loop_
_entity.id
_entity.type
_entity.pdbx_description
1 polymer ?
#
loop_
_entity_poly.entity_id
_entity_poly.type
_entity_poly.pdbx_seq_one_letter_code
_entity_poly.pdbx_strand_id
1 'polypeptide(L)'
;MDSSVWTCNKDGSEKETRYSIFKENVARIDALNSQTGKSYKLGVYQFADLSNEEFKASRNRFKGHMCTPQVFRYENVSAVPASVERRNKGAVTPVKDQGQSGCWWAFSAVAAMERINQITTGKLISLSEQEVVDCDTKGEDQGCNGGLMDDGLCGIAMQASYPTA
;
A
#
# COMPACT_ATOMS: atom_id res chain seq x y z
N MET A 1 2.01 23.88 14.70
CA MET A 1 2.91 23.38 13.64
C MET A 1 3.57 22.15 14.22
N ASP A 2 3.19 20.96 13.75
CA ASP A 2 3.62 19.69 14.34
C ASP A 2 5.04 19.36 13.87
N SER A 3 5.94 19.19 14.84
CA SER A 3 7.37 18.90 14.66
C SER A 3 7.66 17.45 14.26
N SER A 4 6.65 16.60 14.17
CA SER A 4 6.76 15.18 13.80
C SER A 4 7.13 14.93 12.32
N VAL A 5 7.13 15.96 11.47
CA VAL A 5 7.41 15.84 10.02
C VAL A 5 8.90 15.96 9.67
N TRP A 6 9.75 16.40 10.60
CA TRP A 6 11.18 16.61 10.34
C TRP A 6 12.02 15.42 10.82
N THR A 7 12.42 14.55 9.89
CA THR A 7 13.46 13.55 10.14
C THR A 7 14.78 14.26 10.47
N CYS A 8 15.33 13.97 11.65
CA CYS A 8 16.56 14.53 12.17
C CYS A 8 17.77 13.92 11.43
N ASN A 9 18.71 14.78 10.99
CA ASN A 9 19.95 14.50 10.24
C ASN A 9 19.85 14.21 8.74
N LYS A 10 19.79 15.27 7.93
CA LYS A 10 20.19 15.24 6.50
C LYS A 10 21.11 16.43 6.19
N ASP A 11 22.10 16.22 5.33
CA ASP A 11 23.06 17.23 4.84
C ASP A 11 22.32 18.50 4.37
N GLY A 12 22.94 19.68 4.51
CA GLY A 12 22.33 20.96 4.13
C GLY A 12 21.90 21.00 2.66
N SER A 13 22.64 20.30 1.79
CA SER A 13 22.32 20.13 0.38
C SER A 13 21.00 19.35 0.14
N GLU A 14 20.76 18.29 0.91
CA GLU A 14 19.56 17.49 0.82
C GLU A 14 18.34 18.24 1.35
N LYS A 15 18.51 18.99 2.45
CA LYS A 15 17.43 19.83 3.00
C LYS A 15 16.93 20.85 1.97
N GLU A 16 17.84 21.51 1.24
CA GLU A 16 17.46 22.47 0.20
C GLU A 16 16.74 21.79 -0.97
N THR A 17 17.22 20.61 -1.38
CA THR A 17 16.60 19.81 -2.45
C THR A 17 15.17 19.41 -2.07
N ARG A 18 14.97 18.86 -0.86
CA ARG A 18 13.65 18.45 -0.34
C ARG A 18 12.70 19.65 -0.25
N TYR A 19 13.20 20.80 0.19
CA TYR A 19 12.41 22.02 0.27
C TYR A 19 11.99 22.55 -1.11
N SER A 20 12.85 22.45 -2.13
CA SER A 20 12.50 22.83 -3.50
C SER A 20 11.35 21.96 -4.03
N ILE A 21 11.47 20.64 -3.90
CA ILE A 21 10.45 19.68 -4.32
C ILE A 21 9.13 19.92 -3.57
N PHE A 22 9.22 20.18 -2.27
CA PHE A 22 8.04 20.49 -1.46
C PHE A 22 7.26 21.71 -1.98
N LYS A 23 7.95 22.81 -2.29
CA LYS A 23 7.32 24.01 -2.86
C LYS A 23 6.61 23.71 -4.18
N GLU A 24 7.26 22.97 -5.07
CA GLU A 24 6.68 22.58 -6.36
C GLU A 24 5.41 21.73 -6.17
N ASN A 25 5.46 20.76 -5.26
CA ASN A 25 4.31 19.91 -4.96
C ASN A 25 3.16 20.68 -4.31
N VAL A 26 3.43 21.61 -3.39
CA VAL A 26 2.38 22.48 -2.79
C VAL A 26 1.72 23.35 -3.86
N ALA A 27 2.52 23.98 -4.74
CA ALA A 27 1.97 24.76 -5.85
C ALA A 27 1.08 23.90 -6.76
N ARG A 28 1.46 22.65 -7.02
CA ARG A 28 0.65 21.68 -7.77
C ARG A 28 -0.65 21.30 -7.05
N ILE A 29 -0.60 21.13 -5.72
CA ILE A 29 -1.78 20.85 -4.89
C ILE A 29 -2.78 22.01 -5.00
N ASP A 30 -2.32 23.24 -4.83
CA ASP A 30 -3.17 24.44 -4.89
C ASP A 30 -3.78 24.62 -6.29
N ALA A 31 -2.97 24.45 -7.33
CA ALA A 31 -3.43 24.54 -8.72
C ALA A 31 -4.45 23.46 -9.10
N LEU A 32 -4.40 22.26 -8.52
CA LEU A 32 -5.39 21.20 -8.75
C LEU A 32 -6.65 21.39 -7.91
N ASN A 33 -6.50 21.87 -6.67
CA ASN A 33 -7.62 22.11 -5.77
C ASN A 33 -8.45 23.34 -6.18
N SER A 34 -7.90 24.27 -6.96
CA SER A 34 -8.63 25.43 -7.49
C SER A 34 -9.49 25.09 -8.73
N GLN A 35 -9.29 23.92 -9.35
CA GLN A 35 -10.08 23.48 -10.50
C GLN A 35 -11.47 23.01 -10.08
N THR A 36 -12.49 23.47 -10.80
CA THR A 36 -13.88 23.01 -10.61
C THR A 36 -14.12 21.67 -11.32
N GLY A 37 -15.01 20.83 -10.79
CA GLY A 37 -15.42 19.57 -11.42
C GLY A 37 -14.54 18.35 -11.09
N LYS A 38 -13.59 18.48 -10.16
CA LYS A 38 -12.87 17.32 -9.60
C LYS A 38 -13.67 16.72 -8.42
N SER A 39 -13.79 15.40 -8.39
CA SER A 39 -14.41 14.65 -7.29
C SER A 39 -13.46 14.40 -6.11
N TYR A 40 -12.22 14.86 -6.20
CA TYR A 40 -11.17 14.65 -5.20
C TYR A 40 -10.41 15.95 -4.95
N LYS A 41 -9.73 16.01 -3.79
CA LYS A 41 -8.79 17.07 -3.42
C LYS A 41 -7.45 16.45 -3.06
N LEU A 42 -6.38 17.18 -3.33
CA LEU A 42 -5.04 16.82 -2.86
C LEU A 42 -4.75 17.50 -1.53
N GLY A 43 -3.88 16.89 -0.74
CA GLY A 43 -3.40 17.43 0.54
C GLY A 43 -1.91 17.25 0.68
N VAL A 44 -1.31 18.06 1.56
CA VAL A 44 0.08 17.88 1.97
C VAL A 44 0.16 16.65 2.86
N TYR A 45 1.04 15.72 2.51
CA TYR A 45 1.25 14.47 3.24
C TYR A 45 2.75 14.14 3.30
N GLN A 46 3.12 13.03 3.93
CA GLN A 46 4.51 12.60 4.18
C GLN A 46 5.36 12.34 2.91
N PHE A 47 4.79 12.57 1.72
CA PHE A 47 5.44 12.39 0.41
C PHE A 47 5.56 13.71 -0.36
N ALA A 48 5.17 14.83 0.24
CA ALA A 48 5.16 16.12 -0.44
C ALA A 48 6.56 16.63 -0.81
N ASP A 49 7.62 16.09 -0.20
CA ASP A 49 9.04 16.41 -0.46
C ASP A 49 9.73 15.41 -1.41
N LEU A 50 8.97 14.50 -2.02
CA LEU A 50 9.45 13.54 -3.02
C LEU A 50 8.99 13.96 -4.42
N SER A 51 9.90 13.85 -5.39
CA SER A 51 9.55 13.91 -6.80
C SER A 51 8.73 12.67 -7.18
N ASN A 52 7.99 12.74 -8.30
CA ASN A 52 7.22 11.60 -8.78
C ASN A 52 8.10 10.38 -9.08
N GLU A 53 9.33 10.60 -9.57
CA GLU A 53 10.26 9.53 -9.87
C GLU A 53 10.86 8.90 -8.59
N GLU A 54 11.20 9.70 -7.58
CA GLU A 54 11.61 9.17 -6.27
C GLU A 54 10.46 8.40 -5.60
N PHE A 55 9.23 8.91 -5.70
CA PHE A 55 8.06 8.24 -5.15
C PHE A 55 7.83 6.87 -5.81
N LYS A 56 7.91 6.79 -7.14
CA LYS A 56 7.80 5.52 -7.86
C LYS A 56 8.95 4.58 -7.53
N ALA A 57 10.20 5.05 -7.59
CA ALA A 57 11.38 4.22 -7.38
C ALA A 57 11.47 3.64 -5.95
N SER A 58 10.97 4.36 -4.95
CA SER A 58 10.95 3.89 -3.56
C SER A 58 9.74 3.00 -3.24
N ARG A 59 8.55 3.29 -3.78
CA ARG A 59 7.32 2.63 -3.31
C ARG A 59 6.56 1.82 -4.35
N ASN A 60 6.73 2.14 -5.62
CA ASN A 60 6.01 1.51 -6.72
C ASN A 60 6.98 0.84 -7.70
N ARG A 61 7.51 -0.31 -7.28
CA ARG A 61 8.40 -1.17 -8.08
C ARG A 61 7.63 -2.25 -8.86
N PHE A 62 6.33 -2.05 -9.09
CA PHE A 62 5.55 -3.02 -9.85
C PHE A 62 6.08 -3.14 -11.28
N LYS A 63 6.50 -4.36 -11.64
CA LYS A 63 6.76 -4.73 -13.03
C LYS A 63 5.47 -5.36 -13.55
N GLY A 64 4.88 -4.76 -14.58
CA GLY A 64 3.65 -5.27 -15.17
C GLY A 64 3.84 -6.73 -15.60
N HIS A 65 2.94 -7.60 -15.16
CA HIS A 65 2.90 -9.01 -15.54
C HIS A 65 1.65 -9.28 -16.39
N MET A 66 1.77 -10.15 -17.40
CA MET A 66 0.62 -10.57 -18.18
C MET A 66 -0.17 -11.61 -17.39
N CYS A 67 -1.24 -11.18 -16.72
CA CYS A 67 -2.14 -12.11 -16.05
C CYS A 67 -2.87 -12.98 -17.07
N THR A 68 -2.89 -14.30 -16.84
CA THR A 68 -3.79 -15.21 -17.56
C THR A 68 -5.22 -15.04 -17.02
N PRO A 69 -6.25 -14.99 -17.88
CA PRO A 69 -7.62 -14.89 -17.41
C PRO A 69 -7.99 -16.13 -16.60
N GLN A 70 -8.28 -15.95 -15.30
CA GLN A 70 -8.85 -17.02 -14.48
C GLN A 70 -10.38 -17.01 -14.57
N VAL A 71 -10.97 -18.20 -14.50
CA VAL A 71 -12.42 -18.38 -14.49
C VAL A 71 -12.97 -17.92 -13.14
N PHE A 72 -13.78 -16.88 -13.14
CA PHE A 72 -14.42 -16.39 -11.93
C PHE A 72 -15.61 -17.28 -11.53
N ARG A 73 -15.48 -17.99 -10.41
CA ARG A 73 -16.46 -18.99 -9.94
C ARG A 73 -17.89 -18.45 -9.77
N TYR A 74 -18.07 -17.15 -9.53
CA TYR A 74 -19.36 -16.55 -9.16
C TYR A 74 -19.89 -15.55 -10.21
N GLU A 75 -19.55 -15.74 -11.49
CA GLU A 75 -19.91 -14.84 -12.59
C GLU A 75 -21.43 -14.61 -12.72
N ASN A 76 -22.24 -15.59 -12.35
CA ASN A 76 -23.71 -15.55 -12.51
C ASN A 76 -24.49 -15.03 -11.28
N VAL A 77 -23.85 -14.28 -10.37
CA VAL A 77 -24.54 -13.71 -9.19
C VAL A 77 -25.32 -12.45 -9.59
N SER A 78 -26.65 -12.49 -9.45
CA SER A 78 -27.55 -11.36 -9.79
C SER A 78 -27.92 -10.47 -8.60
N ALA A 79 -27.79 -10.98 -7.37
CA ALA A 79 -28.14 -10.25 -6.16
C ALA A 79 -26.89 -9.63 -5.50
N VAL A 80 -26.47 -8.47 -5.99
CA VAL A 80 -25.36 -7.69 -5.43
C VAL A 80 -25.91 -6.45 -4.74
N PRO A 81 -25.54 -6.17 -3.47
CA PRO A 81 -25.97 -4.96 -2.78
C PRO A 81 -25.41 -3.70 -3.44
N ALA A 82 -26.15 -2.59 -3.37
CA ALA A 82 -25.75 -1.31 -3.96
C ALA A 82 -24.46 -0.72 -3.35
N SER A 83 -24.11 -1.10 -2.12
CA SER A 83 -22.85 -0.73 -1.48
C SER A 83 -22.40 -1.81 -0.48
N VAL A 84 -21.08 -1.96 -0.34
CA VAL A 84 -20.46 -2.87 0.63
C VAL A 84 -19.33 -2.13 1.33
N GLU A 85 -19.54 -1.80 2.61
CA GLU A 85 -18.50 -1.26 3.48
C GLU A 85 -18.15 -2.31 4.54
N ARG A 86 -16.91 -2.82 4.51
CA ARG A 86 -16.47 -3.90 5.40
C ARG A 86 -15.74 -3.40 6.63
N ARG A 87 -15.26 -2.15 6.63
CA ARG A 87 -14.62 -1.55 7.81
C ARG A 87 -15.59 -1.50 8.99
N ASN A 88 -16.84 -1.12 8.74
CA ASN A 88 -17.90 -1.04 9.76
C ASN A 88 -18.27 -2.39 10.38
N LYS A 89 -17.82 -3.51 9.78
CA LYS A 89 -18.07 -4.87 10.27
C LYS A 89 -16.87 -5.46 11.02
N GLY A 90 -15.86 -4.64 11.34
CA GLY A 90 -14.63 -5.11 11.98
C GLY A 90 -13.88 -6.13 11.13
N ALA A 91 -13.99 -6.04 9.81
CA ALA A 91 -13.45 -7.03 8.87
C ALA A 91 -12.24 -6.53 8.08
N VAL A 92 -11.58 -5.49 8.60
CA VAL A 92 -10.38 -4.88 8.04
C VAL A 92 -9.49 -4.48 9.21
N THR A 93 -8.21 -4.84 9.14
CA THR A 93 -7.18 -4.39 10.09
C THR A 93 -6.93 -2.88 9.95
N PRO A 94 -6.27 -2.22 10.93
CA PRO A 94 -5.82 -0.84 10.76
C PRO A 94 -4.95 -0.67 9.52
N VAL A 95 -4.94 0.54 8.96
CA VAL A 95 -4.07 0.87 7.82
C VAL A 95 -2.60 0.68 8.25
N LYS A 96 -1.86 -0.11 7.48
CA LYS A 96 -0.43 -0.37 7.69
C LYS A 96 0.42 0.52 6.75
N ASP A 97 1.71 0.68 7.05
CA ASP A 97 2.66 1.46 6.26
C ASP A 97 3.81 0.56 5.75
N GLN A 98 4.00 0.52 4.42
CA GLN A 98 5.07 -0.24 3.76
C GLN A 98 6.44 0.48 3.83
N GLY A 99 6.49 1.70 4.34
CA GLY A 99 7.70 2.50 4.46
C GLY A 99 8.30 2.89 3.10
N GLN A 100 9.58 2.62 2.91
CA GLN A 100 10.35 2.91 1.69
C GLN A 100 10.58 1.66 0.83
N SER A 101 9.86 0.58 1.12
CA SER A 101 10.02 -0.71 0.46
C SER A 101 8.94 -0.94 -0.59
N GLY A 102 9.29 -1.56 -1.72
CA GLY A 102 8.37 -1.93 -2.79
C GLY A 102 7.57 -3.22 -2.53
N CYS A 103 7.30 -3.56 -1.27
CA CYS A 103 6.61 -4.77 -0.83
C CYS A 103 5.08 -4.66 -0.84
N TRP A 104 4.50 -3.70 -1.57
CA TRP A 104 3.05 -3.46 -1.65
C TRP A 104 2.22 -4.70 -2.00
N TRP A 105 2.81 -5.64 -2.76
CA TRP A 105 2.19 -6.91 -3.15
C TRP A 105 1.90 -7.81 -1.94
N ALA A 106 2.83 -7.88 -0.98
CA ALA A 106 2.68 -8.63 0.26
C ALA A 106 1.56 -8.05 1.15
N PHE A 107 1.50 -6.72 1.29
CA PHE A 107 0.41 -6.04 2.00
C PHE A 107 -0.96 -6.35 1.38
N SER A 108 -1.02 -6.40 0.04
CA SER A 108 -2.27 -6.70 -0.66
C SER A 108 -2.71 -8.16 -0.48
N ALA A 109 -1.77 -9.12 -0.58
CA ALA A 109 -2.02 -10.54 -0.34
C ALA A 109 -2.46 -10.79 1.11
N VAL A 110 -1.74 -10.21 2.09
CA VAL A 110 -2.07 -10.29 3.51
C VAL A 110 -3.45 -9.72 3.80
N ALA A 111 -3.79 -8.53 3.31
CA ALA A 111 -5.10 -7.93 3.54
C ALA A 111 -6.24 -8.79 2.97
N ALA A 112 -6.02 -9.47 1.83
CA ALA A 112 -6.98 -10.42 1.28
C ALA A 112 -7.16 -11.65 2.19
N MET A 113 -6.06 -12.18 2.72
CA MET A 113 -6.04 -13.33 3.64
C MET A 113 -6.68 -13.03 4.99
N GLU A 114 -6.38 -11.87 5.59
CA GLU A 114 -7.02 -11.41 6.82
C GLU A 114 -8.54 -11.30 6.64
N ARG A 115 -8.97 -10.78 5.49
CA ARG A 115 -10.39 -10.62 5.16
C ARG A 115 -11.11 -11.96 4.95
N ILE A 116 -10.52 -12.91 4.22
CA ILE A 116 -11.16 -14.22 4.04
C ILE A 116 -11.20 -15.00 5.37
N ASN A 117 -10.20 -14.83 6.23
CA ASN A 117 -10.21 -15.40 7.57
C ASN A 117 -11.38 -14.84 8.41
N GLN A 118 -11.60 -13.52 8.41
CA GLN A 118 -12.74 -12.92 9.10
C GLN A 118 -14.08 -13.45 8.57
N ILE A 119 -14.24 -13.57 7.25
CA ILE A 119 -15.48 -14.07 6.64
C ILE A 119 -15.76 -15.52 7.07
N THR A 120 -14.73 -16.35 7.09
CA THR A 120 -14.87 -17.81 7.25
C THR A 120 -14.94 -18.21 8.72
N THR A 121 -14.15 -17.55 9.58
CA THR A 121 -14.00 -17.91 11.00
C THR A 121 -14.65 -16.92 11.96
N GLY A 122 -15.02 -15.73 11.49
CA GLY A 122 -15.49 -14.62 12.32
C GLY A 122 -14.38 -13.91 13.11
N LYS A 123 -13.11 -14.29 12.93
CA LYS A 123 -11.96 -13.74 13.67
C LYS A 123 -11.07 -12.89 12.79
N LEU A 124 -10.78 -11.66 13.24
CA LEU A 124 -9.87 -10.76 12.55
C LEU A 124 -8.51 -10.95 13.20
N ILE A 125 -7.57 -11.51 12.43
CA ILE A 125 -6.19 -11.69 12.85
C ILE A 125 -5.33 -10.79 11.99
N SER A 126 -4.33 -10.15 12.59
CA SER A 126 -3.30 -9.44 11.83
C SER A 126 -2.22 -10.46 11.43
N LEU A 127 -2.00 -10.61 10.13
CA LEU A 127 -1.00 -11.52 9.56
C LEU A 127 0.27 -10.74 9.17
N SER A 128 1.39 -11.46 9.02
CA SER A 128 2.70 -10.89 8.74
C SER A 128 2.96 -10.61 7.26
N GLU A 129 3.14 -9.34 6.89
CA GLU A 129 3.69 -9.00 5.58
C GLU A 129 5.17 -9.35 5.44
N GLN A 130 5.93 -9.24 6.53
CA GLN A 130 7.37 -9.44 6.51
C GLN A 130 7.71 -10.90 6.21
N GLU A 131 6.91 -11.85 6.70
CA GLU A 131 7.13 -13.26 6.41
C GLU A 131 6.88 -13.57 4.93
N VAL A 132 5.83 -12.98 4.34
CA VAL A 132 5.56 -13.11 2.90
C VAL A 132 6.74 -12.55 2.10
N VAL A 133 7.25 -11.37 2.48
CA VAL A 133 8.42 -10.75 1.84
C VAL A 133 9.69 -11.61 1.94
N ASP A 134 9.91 -12.27 3.08
CA ASP A 134 11.15 -13.00 3.34
C ASP A 134 11.11 -14.45 2.83
N CYS A 135 9.93 -15.07 2.81
CA CYS A 135 9.77 -16.48 2.45
C CYS A 135 9.35 -16.67 0.99
N ASP A 136 8.59 -15.75 0.42
CA ASP A 136 8.14 -15.83 -0.97
C ASP A 136 9.11 -15.09 -1.90
N THR A 137 10.20 -15.79 -2.21
CA THR A 137 11.33 -15.29 -3.01
C THR A 137 11.53 -16.10 -4.29
N LYS A 138 10.55 -16.93 -4.66
CA LYS A 138 10.61 -17.82 -5.81
C LYS A 138 9.73 -17.28 -6.93
N GLY A 139 10.15 -17.47 -8.18
CA GLY A 139 9.37 -17.00 -9.33
C GLY A 139 9.56 -15.50 -9.58
N GLU A 140 8.46 -14.76 -9.69
CA GLU A 140 8.43 -13.33 -10.00
C GLU A 140 8.62 -12.43 -8.75
N ASP A 141 8.54 -13.02 -7.56
CA ASP A 141 8.60 -12.30 -6.29
C ASP A 141 10.04 -12.02 -5.85
N GLN A 142 10.31 -10.75 -5.59
CA GLN A 142 11.64 -10.22 -5.26
C GLN A 142 11.62 -9.43 -3.95
N GLY A 143 10.79 -9.84 -2.99
CA GLY A 143 10.64 -9.19 -1.69
C GLY A 143 10.29 -7.70 -1.85
N CYS A 144 11.11 -6.81 -1.29
CA CYS A 144 10.95 -5.36 -1.40
C CYS A 144 11.18 -4.80 -2.82
N ASN A 145 11.59 -5.62 -3.80
CA ASN A 145 11.77 -5.21 -5.19
C ASN A 145 10.55 -5.47 -6.09
N GLY A 146 9.44 -5.94 -5.51
CA GLY A 146 8.18 -6.20 -6.21
C GLY A 146 7.82 -7.68 -6.24
N GLY A 147 6.57 -7.97 -6.53
CA GLY A 147 6.00 -9.31 -6.58
C GLY A 147 4.53 -9.32 -6.99
N LEU A 148 3.92 -10.49 -7.06
CA LEU A 148 2.54 -10.75 -7.44
C LEU A 148 1.73 -11.23 -6.24
N MET A 149 0.48 -10.79 -6.15
CA MET A 149 -0.40 -11.14 -5.03
C MET A 149 -0.79 -12.62 -5.02
N ASP A 150 -0.80 -13.27 -6.18
CA ASP A 150 -1.26 -14.64 -6.34
C ASP A 150 -0.27 -15.67 -5.76
N ASP A 151 1.02 -15.33 -5.77
CA ASP A 151 2.11 -16.17 -5.27
C ASP A 151 2.16 -16.13 -3.72
N GLY A 152 1.95 -14.94 -3.13
CA GLY A 152 1.94 -14.69 -1.68
C GLY A 152 0.80 -15.32 -0.85
N LEU A 153 -0.01 -16.22 -1.43
CA LEU A 153 -1.15 -16.88 -0.75
C LEU A 153 -0.77 -18.19 -0.02
N CYS A 154 0.49 -18.62 -0.08
CA CYS A 154 0.94 -19.91 0.44
C CYS A 154 1.45 -19.86 1.90
N GLY A 155 0.53 -19.84 2.87
CA GLY A 155 0.83 -20.00 4.30
C GLY A 155 1.48 -18.78 4.95
N ILE A 156 0.79 -18.16 5.92
CA ILE A 156 1.23 -16.89 6.55
C ILE A 156 1.03 -17.00 8.07
N ALA A 157 2.04 -16.62 8.85
CA ALA A 157 2.00 -16.52 10.30
C ALA A 157 1.46 -15.15 10.77
N MET A 158 1.30 -15.04 12.09
CA MET A 158 0.74 -13.85 12.72
C MET A 158 1.76 -12.70 12.75
N GLN A 159 1.30 -11.46 12.54
CA GLN A 159 2.12 -10.24 12.62
C GLN A 159 2.91 -10.15 13.93
N ALA A 160 2.30 -10.55 15.05
CA ALA A 160 2.94 -10.52 16.37
C ALA A 160 4.13 -11.49 16.50
N SER A 161 4.15 -12.57 15.71
CA SER A 161 5.24 -13.55 15.69
C SER A 161 6.36 -13.15 14.72
N TYR A 162 6.05 -12.29 13.75
CA TYR A 162 6.99 -11.85 12.71
C TYR A 162 6.68 -10.40 12.30
N PRO A 163 7.12 -9.40 13.10
CA PRO A 163 6.77 -8.00 12.86
C PRO A 163 7.52 -7.42 11.65
N THR A 164 6.86 -6.51 10.93
CA THR A 164 7.49 -5.67 9.91
C THR A 164 8.60 -4.82 10.52
N ALA A 165 9.76 -4.81 9.85
CA ALA A 165 10.94 -4.05 10.26
C ALA A 165 10.76 -2.54 10.17
#